data_AF-A0A925NVA6-F1
#
_entry.id   AF-A0A925NVA6-F1
#
_cell.length_a   1.000
_cell.length_b   1.000
_cell.length_c   1.000
_cell.angle_alpha   90.00
_cell.angle_beta   90.00
_cell.angle_gamma   90.00
#
_symmetry.space_group_name_H-M   'P 1'
#
loop_
_entity.id
_entity.type
_entity.pdbx_description
1 polymer ?
#
loop_
_entity_poly.entity_id
_entity_poly.type
_entity_poly.pdbx_seq_one_letter_code
_entity_poly.pdbx_strand_id
1 'polypeptide(L)'
;MATLLPFRQFYLSAAAILLAWPAWADLQPGGLQRQIFTNIAGTAVSDLTSNPRYPWAPDVADTVSSFESKNLGDNYGQRLSGYLTPPASGAYIFYLASDDQSQLWLSTDTNAANKQLIVSEPAWNIERNWQGGTAPWDANLYKPGRASGAISLEAGKYYYVEALHKEGLQGDSLAVAWKLPGGTAPASGSEPIGGQYLARAIINSSGGNPGSLVVTIGPAEAVAAGAQWQVNNGGFNVSGVTVSNLAAGSHTLSFRGAGAAGYVSPGSIRVIIPAGQVISTNITFAPTISVTNSGLAAPLTFAAFGHRVIAPGSGGYSNGDTWDGAWSADDTLYLQHNDGSGFNNSGYVHDRLTKLNGTPQMPGTLSGMDLNPGILGSSLNGPCYSTGTYEVDGVLYHNVCYSQQIPGAWVFHHTSTLKSTDGGRNWINHLGQLNVLPPDNGATCLFASEAWGQVNFVKYGRGGATPVVDNAQQYVYLTAASSGLRLARVARTNLAKLDRSTHEFYVAGDGMLDSSWTNDIARGGIVPTPSSSPTAIVYNDRLGRYLMTSFSSDSWQTPPIESTLRVMEAPHPWGPWTMVLEENVNHRESDNLTWGYLLPKFTSEEGKKMWLST
;
A
#
# COMPACT_ATOMS: atom_id res chain seq x y z
N MET A 1 7.08 -16.40 -36.40
CA MET A 1 7.75 -15.08 -36.45
C MET A 1 6.67 -14.02 -36.51
N ALA A 2 6.25 -13.48 -35.37
CA ALA A 2 5.37 -12.32 -35.34
C ALA A 2 6.26 -11.08 -35.47
N THR A 3 6.00 -10.26 -36.48
CA THR A 3 6.63 -8.95 -36.65
C THR A 3 6.17 -8.04 -35.50
N LEU A 4 7.06 -7.86 -34.51
CA LEU A 4 6.94 -6.82 -33.49
C LEU A 4 6.95 -5.46 -34.20
N LEU A 5 5.86 -4.71 -34.09
CA LEU A 5 5.84 -3.31 -34.50
C LEU A 5 6.76 -2.54 -33.54
N PRO A 6 7.74 -1.76 -34.05
CA PRO A 6 8.61 -0.97 -33.19
C PRO A 6 7.81 0.17 -32.56
N PHE A 7 7.58 0.10 -31.25
CA PHE A 7 6.96 1.18 -30.49
C PHE A 7 7.97 2.31 -30.31
N ARG A 8 7.68 3.49 -30.87
CA ARG A 8 8.42 4.72 -30.56
C ARG A 8 7.97 5.24 -29.20
N GLN A 9 8.96 5.59 -28.39
CA GLN A 9 8.86 6.12 -27.04
C GLN A 9 7.91 7.33 -26.95
N PHE A 10 7.04 7.33 -25.95
CA PHE A 10 6.35 8.53 -25.47
C PHE A 10 6.64 8.72 -23.99
N TYR A 11 7.74 9.44 -23.71
CA TYR A 11 7.95 10.08 -22.41
C TYR A 11 7.15 11.38 -22.42
N LEU A 12 6.13 11.47 -21.56
CA LEU A 12 5.52 12.74 -21.22
C LEU A 12 5.63 12.95 -19.71
N SER A 13 6.33 14.04 -19.39
CA SER A 13 6.66 14.58 -18.09
C SER A 13 5.58 14.40 -17.02
N ALA A 14 6.03 14.10 -15.80
CA ALA A 14 5.26 14.20 -14.58
C ALA A 14 4.45 15.51 -14.54
N ALA A 15 3.15 15.43 -14.78
CA ALA A 15 2.23 16.33 -14.12
C ALA A 15 2.00 15.72 -12.75
N ALA A 16 2.62 16.33 -11.73
CA ALA A 16 2.17 16.16 -10.36
C ALA A 16 0.64 16.20 -10.39
N ILE A 17 -0.01 15.15 -9.90
CA ILE A 17 -1.33 15.33 -9.31
C ILE A 17 -1.06 16.25 -8.11
N LEU A 18 -1.06 17.54 -8.37
CA LEU A 18 -1.32 18.53 -7.35
C LEU A 18 -2.79 18.30 -6.98
N LEU A 19 -3.06 17.25 -6.20
CA LEU A 19 -4.13 17.32 -5.22
C LEU A 19 -3.61 18.29 -4.15
N ALA A 20 -3.50 19.57 -4.53
CA ALA A 20 -3.93 20.58 -3.61
C ALA A 20 -5.37 20.16 -3.26
N TRP A 21 -5.57 19.67 -2.03
CA TRP A 21 -6.85 19.94 -1.42
C TRP A 21 -7.12 21.42 -1.66
N PRO A 22 -8.26 21.74 -2.31
CA PRO A 22 -8.42 23.04 -2.90
C PRO A 22 -8.17 24.06 -1.80
N ALA A 23 -7.30 25.03 -2.06
CA ALA A 23 -7.20 26.26 -1.28
C ALA A 23 -8.52 27.11 -1.32
N TRP A 24 -9.65 26.47 -1.64
CA TRP A 24 -10.92 27.03 -2.10
C TRP A 24 -12.11 26.11 -1.74
N ALA A 25 -12.00 25.25 -0.70
CA ALA A 25 -13.22 24.85 -0.02
C ALA A 25 -13.76 26.13 0.63
N ASP A 26 -14.93 26.62 0.21
CA ASP A 26 -15.62 27.63 1.01
C ASP A 26 -15.85 27.00 2.38
N LEU A 27 -15.21 27.60 3.38
CA LEU A 27 -15.36 27.18 4.76
C LEU A 27 -16.66 27.80 5.26
N GLN A 28 -17.64 26.97 5.63
CA GLN A 28 -18.81 27.48 6.33
C GLN A 28 -18.51 27.52 7.82
N PRO A 29 -18.48 28.70 8.43
CA PRO A 29 -18.43 28.80 9.88
C PRO A 29 -19.70 28.19 10.49
N GLY A 30 -19.62 27.80 11.75
CA GLY A 30 -20.77 27.36 12.53
C GLY A 30 -20.83 25.86 12.79
N GLY A 31 -19.82 25.06 12.43
CA GLY A 31 -19.83 23.64 12.75
C GLY A 31 -18.79 22.77 12.04
N LEU A 32 -18.82 21.47 12.34
CA LEU A 32 -18.00 20.43 11.72
C LEU A 32 -18.88 19.42 10.97
N GLN A 33 -18.33 18.79 9.93
CA GLN A 33 -18.97 17.65 9.29
C GLN A 33 -18.89 16.44 10.23
N ARG A 34 -20.01 15.75 10.46
CA ARG A 34 -20.05 14.48 11.17
C ARG A 34 -20.42 13.36 10.21
N GLN A 35 -19.64 12.29 10.24
CA GLN A 35 -19.87 11.06 9.49
C GLN A 35 -20.03 9.91 10.50
N ILE A 36 -21.10 9.12 10.40
CA ILE A 36 -21.40 7.99 11.30
C ILE A 36 -21.44 6.69 10.50
N PHE A 37 -20.82 5.65 11.05
CA PHE A 37 -20.74 4.29 10.52
C PHE A 37 -21.34 3.35 11.55
N THR A 38 -22.60 2.99 11.37
CA THR A 38 -23.40 2.12 12.25
C THR A 38 -23.00 0.65 12.11
N ASN A 39 -23.38 -0.20 13.08
CA ASN A 39 -23.13 -1.63 13.07
C ASN A 39 -21.63 -2.01 13.01
N ILE A 40 -20.78 -1.24 13.68
CA ILE A 40 -19.37 -1.58 13.89
C ILE A 40 -19.23 -2.00 15.36
N ALA A 41 -18.96 -3.27 15.61
CA ALA A 41 -18.72 -3.78 16.96
C ALA A 41 -17.34 -3.36 17.50
N GLY A 42 -17.12 -3.57 18.80
CA GLY A 42 -15.88 -3.24 19.48
C GLY A 42 -15.84 -1.80 19.99
N THR A 43 -14.77 -1.44 20.68
CA THR A 43 -14.62 -0.13 21.34
C THR A 43 -13.38 0.62 20.85
N ALA A 44 -12.56 0.00 20.00
CA ALA A 44 -11.31 0.59 19.57
C ALA A 44 -11.48 1.49 18.35
N VAL A 45 -10.77 2.63 18.30
CA VAL A 45 -10.75 3.47 17.09
C VAL A 45 -10.27 2.67 15.87
N SER A 46 -9.44 1.64 16.06
CA SER A 46 -9.05 0.70 15.00
C SER A 46 -10.23 -0.09 14.41
N ASP A 47 -11.29 -0.35 15.17
CA ASP A 47 -12.49 -1.05 14.67
C ASP A 47 -13.23 -0.19 13.64
N LEU A 48 -13.22 1.14 13.83
CA LEU A 48 -13.70 2.10 12.84
C LEU A 48 -12.74 2.21 11.65
N THR A 49 -11.44 2.46 11.89
CA THR A 49 -10.50 2.80 10.81
C THR A 49 -10.10 1.61 9.93
N SER A 50 -10.28 0.38 10.41
CA SER A 50 -10.13 -0.85 9.61
C SER A 50 -11.41 -1.26 8.89
N ASN A 51 -12.56 -0.63 9.17
CA ASN A 51 -13.81 -0.96 8.51
C ASN A 51 -13.75 -0.55 7.02
N PRO A 52 -14.11 -1.43 6.06
CA PRO A 52 -14.04 -1.12 4.62
C PRO A 52 -14.84 0.10 4.17
N ARG A 53 -15.85 0.51 4.95
CA ARG A 53 -16.65 1.71 4.66
C ARG A 53 -15.93 3.00 5.07
N TYR A 54 -15.03 2.94 6.04
CA TYR A 54 -14.35 4.13 6.53
C TYR A 54 -13.24 4.58 5.56
N PRO A 55 -13.05 5.90 5.32
CA PRO A 55 -13.88 7.03 5.76
C PRO A 55 -14.98 7.44 4.76
N TRP A 56 -15.20 6.68 3.68
CA TRP A 56 -15.88 7.18 2.48
C TRP A 56 -17.35 6.79 2.31
N ALA A 57 -17.83 5.81 3.07
CA ALA A 57 -19.21 5.32 2.99
C ALA A 57 -19.89 5.35 4.37
N PRO A 58 -20.07 6.54 4.98
CA PRO A 58 -20.85 6.65 6.20
C PRO A 58 -22.32 6.36 5.93
N ASP A 59 -23.03 5.83 6.93
CA ASP A 59 -24.48 5.64 6.86
C ASP A 59 -25.21 6.98 7.08
N VAL A 60 -24.63 7.88 7.88
CA VAL A 60 -25.15 9.22 8.13
C VAL A 60 -24.04 10.24 7.95
N ALA A 61 -24.34 11.32 7.24
CA ALA A 61 -23.48 12.49 7.13
C ALA A 61 -24.29 13.75 7.40
N ASP A 62 -23.95 14.48 8.46
CA ASP A 62 -24.62 15.71 8.87
C ASP A 62 -23.62 16.72 9.47
N THR A 63 -24.07 17.65 10.31
CA THR A 63 -23.24 18.71 10.87
C THR A 63 -23.57 18.98 12.31
N VAL A 64 -22.52 19.17 13.10
CA VAL A 64 -22.59 19.51 14.52
C VAL A 64 -22.20 20.97 14.71
N SER A 65 -22.96 21.69 15.54
CA SER A 65 -22.76 23.12 15.83
C SER A 65 -21.75 23.39 16.95
N SER A 66 -21.18 22.34 17.52
CA SER A 66 -20.12 22.35 18.52
C SER A 66 -19.23 21.14 18.27
N PHE A 67 -18.03 21.11 18.87
CA PHE A 67 -17.13 19.97 18.74
C PHE A 67 -17.55 18.83 19.69
N GLU A 68 -18.79 18.37 19.54
CA GLU A 68 -19.42 17.39 20.41
C GLU A 68 -20.49 16.54 19.70
N SER A 69 -20.71 15.35 20.25
CA SER A 69 -21.84 14.45 19.95
C SER A 69 -22.21 13.62 21.17
N LYS A 70 -23.49 13.22 21.29
CA LYS A 70 -24.00 12.45 22.42
C LYS A 70 -25.24 11.63 22.03
N ASN A 71 -25.48 10.49 22.67
CA ASN A 71 -26.74 9.73 22.59
C ASN A 71 -27.12 9.30 21.15
N LEU A 72 -26.15 8.87 20.36
CA LEU A 72 -26.29 8.39 18.98
C LEU A 72 -26.58 6.89 18.89
N GLY A 73 -26.36 6.12 19.96
CA GLY A 73 -26.69 4.69 20.07
C GLY A 73 -25.47 3.80 20.27
N ASP A 74 -25.62 2.50 20.03
CA ASP A 74 -24.55 1.51 20.25
C ASP A 74 -23.89 1.06 18.94
N ASN A 75 -22.68 0.51 19.05
CA ASN A 75 -21.94 -0.15 17.98
C ASN A 75 -21.80 0.71 16.72
N TYR A 76 -21.26 1.92 16.88
CA TYR A 76 -20.94 2.78 15.76
C TYR A 76 -19.51 3.29 15.85
N GLY A 77 -19.01 3.83 14.73
CA GLY A 77 -17.88 4.75 14.76
C GLY A 77 -18.27 6.06 14.09
N GLN A 78 -17.61 7.14 14.47
CA GLN A 78 -17.86 8.46 13.89
C GLN A 78 -16.57 9.24 13.65
N ARG A 79 -16.67 10.16 12.70
CA ARG A 79 -15.64 11.15 12.37
C ARG A 79 -16.27 12.53 12.34
N LEU A 80 -15.81 13.40 13.23
CA LEU A 80 -16.11 14.84 13.20
C LEU A 80 -14.90 15.53 12.56
N SER A 81 -15.06 16.15 11.40
CA SER A 81 -13.97 16.77 10.66
C SER A 81 -14.31 18.13 10.08
N GLY A 82 -13.32 19.00 10.00
CA GLY A 82 -13.43 20.34 9.44
C GLY A 82 -12.22 21.18 9.78
N TYR A 83 -12.45 22.42 10.17
CA TYR A 83 -11.44 23.43 10.40
C TYR A 83 -11.70 24.17 11.69
N LEU A 84 -10.63 24.47 12.40
CA LEU A 84 -10.59 25.26 13.61
C LEU A 84 -10.05 26.67 13.28
N THR A 85 -10.68 27.70 13.82
CA THR A 85 -10.23 29.10 13.71
C THR A 85 -9.96 29.67 15.09
N PRO A 86 -8.69 29.78 15.52
CA PRO A 86 -8.32 30.33 16.82
C PRO A 86 -8.68 31.83 16.91
N PRO A 87 -9.29 32.30 18.02
CA PRO A 87 -9.57 33.72 18.20
C PRO A 87 -8.36 34.56 18.63
N ALA A 88 -7.30 33.94 19.14
CA ALA A 88 -6.09 34.60 19.60
C ALA A 88 -4.84 33.81 19.19
N SER A 89 -3.73 34.51 18.95
CA SER A 89 -2.44 33.85 18.70
C SER A 89 -1.82 33.41 20.02
N GLY A 90 -1.21 32.22 20.05
CA GLY A 90 -0.47 31.72 21.21
C GLY A 90 -0.65 30.22 21.42
N ALA A 91 -0.26 29.75 22.60
CA ALA A 91 -0.29 28.34 22.96
C ALA A 91 -1.67 27.90 23.50
N TYR A 92 -2.28 26.94 22.81
CA TYR A 92 -3.54 26.29 23.19
C TYR A 92 -3.29 24.91 23.79
N ILE A 93 -4.17 24.46 24.68
CA ILE A 93 -4.23 23.06 25.14
C ILE A 93 -5.62 22.52 24.81
N PHE A 94 -5.70 21.42 24.10
CA PHE A 94 -6.96 20.77 23.75
C PHE A 94 -7.31 19.69 24.77
N TYR A 95 -8.58 19.55 25.08
CA TYR A 95 -9.11 18.56 26.02
C TYR A 95 -10.09 17.66 25.29
N LEU A 96 -10.06 16.36 25.60
CA LEU A 96 -10.89 15.35 24.94
C LEU A 96 -11.56 14.48 26.02
N ALA A 97 -12.86 14.25 25.87
CA ALA A 97 -13.60 13.30 26.68
C ALA A 97 -14.54 12.53 25.77
N SER A 98 -14.52 11.20 25.86
CA SER A 98 -15.41 10.34 25.10
C SER A 98 -15.70 9.03 25.82
N ASP A 99 -16.81 8.41 25.45
CA ASP A 99 -17.21 7.06 25.83
C ASP A 99 -17.68 6.42 24.52
N ASP A 100 -17.02 5.40 23.95
CA ASP A 100 -15.71 4.78 24.27
C ASP A 100 -14.48 5.53 23.64
N GLN A 101 -13.59 4.83 22.91
CA GLN A 101 -12.27 5.36 22.53
C GLN A 101 -12.38 6.50 21.52
N SER A 102 -11.51 7.50 21.67
CA SER A 102 -11.37 8.56 20.69
C SER A 102 -9.93 9.04 20.46
N GLN A 103 -9.75 9.69 19.33
CA GLN A 103 -8.51 10.33 18.92
C GLN A 103 -8.80 11.70 18.32
N LEU A 104 -8.11 12.74 18.78
CA LEU A 104 -8.19 14.08 18.22
C LEU A 104 -6.91 14.40 17.43
N TRP A 105 -7.10 14.77 16.17
CA TRP A 105 -6.06 15.11 15.22
C TRP A 105 -6.17 16.58 14.83
N LEU A 106 -5.02 17.26 14.77
CA LEU A 106 -4.92 18.65 14.34
C LEU A 106 -3.78 18.80 13.34
N SER A 107 -4.02 19.53 12.26
CA SER A 107 -3.03 19.86 11.25
C SER A 107 -2.28 21.14 11.59
N THR A 108 -1.07 21.29 11.04
CA THR A 108 -0.28 22.52 11.08
C THR A 108 -0.82 23.59 10.12
N ASP A 109 -1.74 23.23 9.23
CA ASP A 109 -2.38 24.11 8.25
C ASP A 109 -3.78 23.58 7.83
N THR A 110 -4.33 24.07 6.72
CA THR A 110 -5.62 23.65 6.17
C THR A 110 -5.58 22.28 5.47
N ASN A 111 -4.41 21.65 5.31
CA ASN A 111 -4.25 20.37 4.66
C ASN A 111 -4.31 19.23 5.69
N ALA A 112 -5.28 18.32 5.62
CA ALA A 112 -5.34 17.20 6.57
C ALA A 112 -4.21 16.20 6.39
N ALA A 113 -3.49 16.22 5.27
CA ALA A 113 -2.29 15.39 5.11
C ALA A 113 -1.24 15.71 6.19
N ASN A 114 -1.27 16.94 6.73
CA ASN A 114 -0.34 17.41 7.76
C ASN A 114 -0.87 17.21 9.19
N LYS A 115 -1.98 16.48 9.38
CA LYS A 115 -2.56 16.26 10.72
C LYS A 115 -1.71 15.34 11.59
N GLN A 116 -1.63 15.68 12.86
CA GLN A 116 -0.95 14.92 13.90
C GLN A 116 -1.94 14.58 15.02
N LEU A 117 -1.77 13.42 15.65
CA LEU A 117 -2.55 13.04 16.83
C LEU A 117 -2.10 13.92 18.00
N ILE A 118 -3.03 14.68 18.59
CA ILE A 118 -2.71 15.63 19.66
C ILE A 118 -3.19 15.20 21.03
N VAL A 119 -4.25 14.38 21.11
CA VAL A 119 -4.76 13.77 22.35
C VAL A 119 -5.62 12.55 22.00
N SER A 120 -5.67 11.56 22.89
CA SER A 120 -6.53 10.38 22.77
C SER A 120 -7.19 10.02 24.10
N GLU A 121 -8.39 9.44 24.02
CA GLU A 121 -9.02 8.70 25.12
C GLU A 121 -8.92 7.20 24.78
N PRO A 122 -8.07 6.43 25.50
CA PRO A 122 -7.84 5.01 25.20
C PRO A 122 -8.92 4.07 25.74
N ALA A 123 -9.94 4.57 26.43
CA ALA A 123 -11.08 3.77 26.88
C ALA A 123 -12.32 4.66 26.85
N TRP A 124 -13.05 4.75 27.96
CA TRP A 124 -14.16 5.68 28.14
C TRP A 124 -13.88 6.68 29.27
N ASN A 125 -14.57 7.81 29.21
CA ASN A 125 -14.52 8.89 30.16
C ASN A 125 -15.90 9.47 30.44
N ILE A 126 -16.03 10.18 31.56
CA ILE A 126 -17.25 10.91 31.88
C ILE A 126 -17.40 12.06 30.87
N GLU A 127 -18.62 12.29 30.41
CA GLU A 127 -18.96 13.39 29.51
C GLU A 127 -18.34 14.71 29.98
N ARG A 128 -17.65 15.40 29.07
CA ARG A 128 -16.99 16.70 29.31
C ARG A 128 -16.04 16.70 30.52
N ASN A 129 -15.39 15.58 30.82
CA ASN A 129 -14.41 15.49 31.90
C ASN A 129 -13.03 16.02 31.48
N TRP A 130 -12.82 17.33 31.64
CA TRP A 130 -11.60 18.00 31.20
C TRP A 130 -10.43 17.86 32.18
N GLN A 131 -10.70 17.98 33.48
CA GLN A 131 -9.65 18.02 34.52
C GLN A 131 -9.53 16.71 35.31
N GLY A 132 -10.35 15.72 34.98
CA GLY A 132 -10.50 14.51 35.77
C GLY A 132 -11.57 14.65 36.85
N GLY A 133 -12.15 13.53 37.26
CA GLY A 133 -13.26 13.50 38.20
C GLY A 133 -13.74 12.10 38.51
N THR A 134 -14.42 11.96 39.63
CA THR A 134 -15.05 10.71 40.06
C THR A 134 -16.42 10.57 39.40
N ALA A 135 -16.75 9.36 38.91
CA ALA A 135 -18.04 9.08 38.29
C ALA A 135 -19.19 9.41 39.25
N PRO A 136 -20.24 10.12 38.81
CA PRO A 136 -21.37 10.50 39.69
C PRO A 136 -22.09 9.30 40.31
N TRP A 137 -22.07 8.15 39.64
CA TRP A 137 -22.71 6.91 40.07
C TRP A 137 -21.78 5.92 40.79
N ASP A 138 -20.47 6.19 40.84
CA ASP A 138 -19.49 5.36 41.56
C ASP A 138 -18.38 6.22 42.15
N ALA A 139 -18.46 6.43 43.48
CA ALA A 139 -17.50 7.23 44.24
C ALA A 139 -16.05 6.68 44.22
N ASN A 140 -15.85 5.43 43.80
CA ASN A 140 -14.52 4.81 43.72
C ASN A 140 -13.94 4.84 42.29
N LEU A 141 -14.70 5.32 41.31
CA LEU A 141 -14.31 5.31 39.91
C LEU A 141 -13.81 6.68 39.45
N TYR A 142 -12.52 6.93 39.68
CA TYR A 142 -11.86 8.14 39.19
C TYR A 142 -11.46 8.00 37.71
N LYS A 143 -11.81 9.00 36.91
CA LYS A 143 -11.41 9.13 35.50
C LYS A 143 -10.49 10.33 35.31
N PRO A 144 -9.26 10.15 34.78
CA PRO A 144 -8.38 11.27 34.51
C PRO A 144 -8.88 12.08 33.30
N GLY A 145 -8.66 13.40 33.31
CA GLY A 145 -8.89 14.24 32.12
C GLY A 145 -7.84 13.96 31.04
N ARG A 146 -8.21 14.09 29.76
CA ARG A 146 -7.27 14.00 28.64
C ARG A 146 -7.02 15.37 28.06
N ALA A 147 -5.74 15.73 27.97
CA ALA A 147 -5.30 17.00 27.42
C ALA A 147 -4.09 16.81 26.50
N SER A 148 -3.98 17.65 25.47
CA SER A 148 -2.79 17.72 24.61
C SER A 148 -1.63 18.41 25.30
N GLY A 149 -0.45 18.37 24.67
CA GLY A 149 0.59 19.37 24.91
C GLY A 149 0.15 20.78 24.47
N ALA A 150 0.95 21.78 24.77
CA ALA A 150 0.74 23.14 24.31
C ALA A 150 1.02 23.26 22.79
N ILE A 151 0.07 23.79 22.02
CA ILE A 151 0.15 23.92 20.57
C ILE A 151 -0.01 25.39 20.18
N SER A 152 1.01 25.95 19.51
CA SER A 152 0.99 27.33 19.04
C SER A 152 0.12 27.47 17.80
N LEU A 153 -0.91 28.33 17.89
CA LEU A 153 -1.80 28.66 16.79
C LEU A 153 -1.86 30.17 16.59
N GLU A 154 -2.21 30.59 15.37
CA GLU A 154 -2.33 32.01 14.99
C GLU A 154 -3.81 32.41 14.89
N ALA A 155 -4.14 33.59 15.40
CA ALA A 155 -5.49 34.15 15.35
C ALA A 155 -6.00 34.25 13.90
N GLY A 156 -7.22 33.81 13.67
CA GLY A 156 -7.89 33.92 12.37
C GLY A 156 -7.41 32.94 11.29
N LYS A 157 -6.36 32.15 11.55
CA LYS A 157 -5.88 31.12 10.61
C LYS A 157 -6.72 29.84 10.75
N TYR A 158 -6.99 29.16 9.64
CA TYR A 158 -7.69 27.88 9.65
C TYR A 158 -6.70 26.72 9.78
N TYR A 159 -7.05 25.76 10.63
CA TYR A 159 -6.32 24.52 10.83
C TYR A 159 -7.26 23.34 10.66
N TYR A 160 -6.91 22.35 9.86
CA TYR A 160 -7.73 21.15 9.73
C TYR A 160 -7.77 20.40 11.08
N VAL A 161 -8.97 19.99 11.51
CA VAL A 161 -9.18 19.27 12.77
C VAL A 161 -10.12 18.09 12.56
N GLU A 162 -9.85 16.99 13.26
CA GLU A 162 -10.62 15.75 13.15
C GLU A 162 -10.65 14.99 14.48
N ALA A 163 -11.84 14.62 14.94
CA ALA A 163 -12.01 13.65 16.01
C ALA A 163 -12.56 12.34 15.45
N LEU A 164 -11.88 11.23 15.75
CA LEU A 164 -12.34 9.87 15.51
C LEU A 164 -12.85 9.30 16.82
N HIS A 165 -14.00 8.65 16.78
CA HIS A 165 -14.62 8.04 17.96
C HIS A 165 -15.22 6.69 17.62
N LYS A 166 -15.02 5.71 18.49
CA LYS A 166 -15.65 4.41 18.41
C LYS A 166 -16.51 4.23 19.66
N GLU A 167 -17.76 3.87 19.45
CA GLU A 167 -18.71 3.55 20.51
C GLU A 167 -19.06 2.07 20.53
N GLY A 168 -18.89 1.42 21.67
CA GLY A 168 -19.30 0.05 21.92
C GLY A 168 -20.76 -0.06 22.36
N LEU A 169 -20.95 -0.09 23.68
CA LEU A 169 -22.24 -0.32 24.32
C LEU A 169 -22.44 0.66 25.48
N GLN A 170 -23.68 1.13 25.65
CA GLN A 170 -24.18 1.96 26.75
C GLN A 170 -23.99 3.47 26.55
N GLY A 171 -22.97 4.04 27.18
CA GLY A 171 -22.80 5.48 27.24
C GLY A 171 -22.05 5.94 26.01
N ASP A 172 -22.60 6.89 25.26
CA ASP A 172 -21.93 7.38 24.07
C ASP A 172 -21.82 8.90 24.04
N SER A 173 -20.58 9.38 24.12
CA SER A 173 -20.29 10.81 24.05
C SER A 173 -18.93 11.07 23.46
N LEU A 174 -18.77 12.22 22.81
CA LEU A 174 -17.50 12.74 22.36
C LEU A 174 -17.58 14.25 22.50
N ALA A 175 -16.62 14.87 23.18
CA ALA A 175 -16.55 16.31 23.31
C ALA A 175 -15.10 16.80 23.33
N VAL A 176 -14.85 17.94 22.69
CA VAL A 176 -13.54 18.58 22.63
C VAL A 176 -13.64 20.01 23.17
N ALA A 177 -12.80 20.33 24.15
CA ALA A 177 -12.64 21.69 24.68
C ALA A 177 -11.22 22.20 24.45
N TRP A 178 -10.98 23.47 24.76
CA TRP A 178 -9.64 24.05 24.72
C TRP A 178 -9.40 25.01 25.88
N LYS A 179 -8.13 25.23 26.19
CA LYS A 179 -7.64 26.38 26.94
C LYS A 179 -7.03 27.37 25.96
N LEU A 180 -7.51 28.61 26.01
CA LEU A 180 -6.98 29.75 25.26
C LEU A 180 -5.59 30.17 25.77
N PRO A 181 -4.77 30.86 24.95
CA PRO A 181 -3.50 31.44 25.38
C PRO A 181 -3.69 32.35 26.60
N GLY A 182 -2.93 32.09 27.67
CA GLY A 182 -3.02 32.86 28.93
C GLY A 182 -4.27 32.59 29.78
N GLY A 183 -5.18 31.71 29.34
CA GLY A 183 -6.40 31.36 30.07
C GLY A 183 -6.21 30.28 31.13
N THR A 184 -7.30 29.97 31.84
CA THR A 184 -7.39 28.83 32.77
C THR A 184 -7.86 27.57 32.03
N ALA A 185 -7.62 26.40 32.62
CA ALA A 185 -8.17 25.14 32.10
C ALA A 185 -9.72 25.17 32.18
N PRO A 186 -10.44 24.59 31.20
CA PRO A 186 -11.90 24.50 31.25
C PRO A 186 -12.35 23.63 32.43
N ALA A 187 -13.35 24.09 33.20
CA ALA A 187 -13.91 23.31 34.30
C ALA A 187 -14.70 22.11 33.76
N SER A 188 -14.52 20.90 34.31
CA SER A 188 -15.28 19.72 33.86
C SER A 188 -16.78 20.01 33.85
N GLY A 189 -17.46 19.63 32.76
CA GLY A 189 -18.86 19.96 32.48
C GLY A 189 -19.08 21.27 31.69
N SER A 190 -18.07 22.14 31.56
CA SER A 190 -18.19 23.35 30.73
C SER A 190 -18.34 23.00 29.24
N GLU A 191 -18.97 23.90 28.49
CA GLU A 191 -19.21 23.74 27.05
C GLU A 191 -17.93 23.43 26.23
N PRO A 192 -18.03 22.60 25.18
CA PRO A 192 -16.96 22.31 24.24
C PRO A 192 -16.65 23.53 23.34
N ILE A 193 -15.72 23.37 22.40
CA ILE A 193 -15.45 24.39 21.38
C ILE A 193 -16.73 24.61 20.56
N GLY A 194 -17.25 25.83 20.63
CA GLY A 194 -18.48 26.22 19.92
C GLY A 194 -18.25 26.46 18.44
N GLY A 195 -19.33 26.29 17.65
CA GLY A 195 -19.32 26.41 16.20
C GLY A 195 -18.81 27.75 15.65
N GLN A 196 -18.80 28.82 16.45
CA GLN A 196 -18.20 30.10 16.06
C GLN A 196 -16.68 30.01 15.79
N TYR A 197 -16.02 28.97 16.30
CA TYR A 197 -14.60 28.70 16.07
C TYR A 197 -14.37 27.50 15.14
N LEU A 198 -15.44 26.95 14.57
CA LEU A 198 -15.41 25.76 13.73
C LEU A 198 -15.96 26.10 12.36
N ALA A 199 -15.34 25.53 11.34
CA ALA A 199 -15.87 25.57 10.00
C ALA A 199 -15.83 24.19 9.36
N ARG A 200 -16.80 23.90 8.51
CA ARG A 200 -16.79 22.70 7.67
C ARG A 200 -16.42 23.10 6.25
N ALA A 201 -15.73 22.22 5.55
CA ALA A 201 -15.71 22.32 4.10
C ALA A 201 -17.12 22.06 3.59
N ILE A 202 -17.73 23.03 2.90
CA ILE A 202 -18.91 22.73 2.11
C ILE A 202 -18.45 22.38 0.71
N ILE A 203 -19.00 21.29 0.20
CA ILE A 203 -19.22 21.14 -1.22
C ILE A 203 -20.56 21.81 -1.43
N ASN A 204 -20.59 23.04 -1.97
CA ASN A 204 -21.84 23.79 -2.18
C ASN A 204 -22.89 22.90 -2.87
N SER A 205 -23.84 22.39 -2.10
CA SER A 205 -24.83 21.38 -2.51
C SER A 205 -26.26 21.95 -2.50
N SER A 206 -26.43 23.22 -2.16
CA SER A 206 -27.70 23.93 -2.23
C SER A 206 -27.72 24.88 -3.42
N GLY A 207 -28.24 24.44 -4.57
CA GLY A 207 -28.60 25.31 -5.70
C GLY A 207 -27.44 26.03 -6.42
N GLY A 208 -26.19 25.64 -6.16
CA GLY A 208 -25.02 26.21 -6.84
C GLY A 208 -24.95 25.75 -8.29
N ASN A 209 -24.54 26.65 -9.19
CA ASN A 209 -24.32 26.35 -10.61
C ASN A 209 -23.71 24.96 -10.78
N PRO A 210 -24.27 24.10 -11.63
CA PRO A 210 -23.74 22.76 -11.74
C PRO A 210 -22.34 22.80 -12.37
N GLY A 211 -21.45 21.92 -11.90
CA GLY A 211 -20.09 21.81 -12.38
C GLY A 211 -20.01 21.14 -13.76
N SER A 212 -18.81 21.09 -14.32
CA SER A 212 -18.52 20.39 -15.56
C SER A 212 -17.23 19.57 -15.43
N LEU A 213 -17.10 18.55 -16.27
CA LEU A 213 -15.94 17.67 -16.31
C LEU A 213 -15.47 17.49 -17.75
N VAL A 214 -14.17 17.66 -17.97
CA VAL A 214 -13.44 17.28 -19.17
C VAL A 214 -12.52 16.13 -18.84
N VAL A 215 -12.57 15.07 -19.67
CA VAL A 215 -11.60 13.97 -19.61
C VAL A 215 -10.84 13.92 -20.93
N THR A 216 -9.53 14.07 -20.85
CA THR A 216 -8.62 13.85 -21.98
C THR A 216 -8.08 12.42 -21.89
N ILE A 217 -8.45 11.58 -22.84
CA ILE A 217 -7.93 10.22 -22.97
C ILE A 217 -6.66 10.25 -23.82
N GLY A 218 -5.64 9.50 -23.39
CA GLY A 218 -4.47 9.11 -24.17
C GLY A 218 -4.22 7.60 -24.10
N PRO A 219 -3.33 7.06 -24.94
CA PRO A 219 -2.66 7.76 -26.04
C PRO A 219 -3.62 8.07 -27.21
N ALA A 220 -3.19 8.88 -28.19
CA ALA A 220 -4.06 9.33 -29.29
C ALA A 220 -4.58 8.16 -30.15
N GLU A 221 -3.80 7.09 -30.23
CA GLU A 221 -4.13 5.84 -30.89
C GLU A 221 -5.28 5.11 -30.19
N ALA A 222 -5.33 5.14 -28.86
CA ALA A 222 -6.47 4.62 -28.10
C ALA A 222 -7.73 5.45 -28.37
N VAL A 223 -7.59 6.78 -28.49
CA VAL A 223 -8.69 7.66 -28.89
C VAL A 223 -9.17 7.32 -30.31
N ALA A 224 -8.25 7.16 -31.26
CA ALA A 224 -8.56 6.76 -32.64
C ALA A 224 -9.21 5.38 -32.71
N ALA A 225 -8.86 4.48 -31.79
CA ALA A 225 -9.46 3.16 -31.63
C ALA A 225 -10.81 3.16 -30.88
N GLY A 226 -11.37 4.35 -30.60
CA GLY A 226 -12.69 4.49 -30.00
C GLY A 226 -12.71 4.37 -28.48
N ALA A 227 -11.61 4.69 -27.79
CA ALA A 227 -11.61 4.85 -26.34
C ALA A 227 -12.59 5.95 -25.91
N GLN A 228 -13.42 5.63 -24.92
CA GLN A 228 -14.48 6.50 -24.41
C GLN A 228 -14.51 6.47 -22.88
N TRP A 229 -15.09 7.53 -22.31
CA TRP A 229 -15.29 7.69 -20.87
C TRP A 229 -16.73 8.11 -20.59
N GLN A 230 -17.29 7.72 -19.46
CA GLN A 230 -18.57 8.23 -18.97
C GLN A 230 -18.41 8.70 -17.53
N VAL A 231 -19.34 9.55 -17.09
CA VAL A 231 -19.49 9.94 -15.69
C VAL A 231 -20.80 9.37 -15.15
N ASN A 232 -20.72 8.75 -13.98
CA ASN A 232 -21.72 7.90 -13.36
C ASN A 232 -22.27 6.88 -14.37
N ASN A 233 -23.57 6.92 -14.62
CA ASN A 233 -24.26 6.09 -15.61
C ASN A 233 -24.74 6.93 -16.81
N GLY A 234 -24.06 8.04 -17.09
CA GLY A 234 -24.35 8.90 -18.23
C GLY A 234 -23.91 8.29 -19.57
N GLY A 235 -24.07 9.05 -20.66
CA GLY A 235 -23.57 8.64 -21.97
C GLY A 235 -22.03 8.60 -22.02
N PHE A 236 -21.49 7.67 -22.82
CA PHE A 236 -20.06 7.62 -23.12
C PHE A 236 -19.66 8.75 -24.08
N ASN A 237 -18.58 9.44 -23.71
CA ASN A 237 -18.01 10.59 -24.37
C ASN A 237 -16.61 10.24 -24.91
N VAL A 238 -16.21 10.92 -25.98
CA VAL A 238 -14.84 10.84 -26.51
C VAL A 238 -13.90 11.77 -25.75
N SER A 239 -12.59 11.61 -25.97
CA SER A 239 -11.54 12.44 -25.37
C SER A 239 -11.80 13.93 -25.59
N GLY A 240 -11.61 14.74 -24.55
CA GLY A 240 -11.71 16.20 -24.59
C GLY A 240 -13.14 16.77 -24.51
N VAL A 241 -14.17 15.93 -24.50
CA VAL A 241 -15.57 16.39 -24.34
C VAL A 241 -15.77 16.96 -22.93
N THR A 242 -16.50 18.07 -22.84
CA THR A 242 -16.99 18.63 -21.57
C THR A 242 -18.39 18.11 -21.27
N VAL A 243 -18.56 17.37 -20.19
CA VAL A 243 -19.89 17.05 -19.63
C VAL A 243 -20.22 18.11 -18.58
N SER A 244 -21.22 18.93 -18.86
CA SER A 244 -21.71 19.97 -17.95
C SER A 244 -22.90 19.49 -17.12
N ASN A 245 -23.42 20.38 -16.27
CA ASN A 245 -24.59 20.14 -15.44
C ASN A 245 -24.42 19.00 -14.41
N LEU A 246 -23.18 18.77 -13.96
CA LEU A 246 -22.88 17.76 -12.96
C LEU A 246 -23.10 18.35 -11.57
N ALA A 247 -23.83 17.60 -10.73
CA ALA A 247 -24.02 17.97 -9.33
C ALA A 247 -22.66 18.15 -8.64
N ALA A 248 -22.57 19.05 -7.68
CA ALA A 248 -21.35 19.12 -6.89
C ALA A 248 -21.24 17.87 -6.00
N GLY A 249 -20.09 17.19 -6.00
CA GLY A 249 -19.91 15.97 -5.22
C GLY A 249 -19.01 14.94 -5.88
N SER A 250 -19.06 13.71 -5.36
CA SER A 250 -18.29 12.59 -5.90
C SER A 250 -19.01 11.97 -7.11
N HIS A 251 -18.27 11.75 -8.18
CA HIS A 251 -18.73 11.09 -9.39
C HIS A 251 -17.81 9.90 -9.71
N THR A 252 -18.40 8.84 -10.25
CA THR A 252 -17.63 7.69 -10.75
C THR A 252 -17.39 7.86 -12.23
N LEU A 253 -16.16 7.69 -12.70
CA LEU A 253 -15.86 7.58 -14.12
C LEU A 253 -15.67 6.13 -14.49
N SER A 254 -16.18 5.76 -15.66
CA SER A 254 -16.00 4.43 -16.25
C SER A 254 -15.55 4.57 -17.68
N PHE A 255 -14.81 3.57 -18.18
CA PHE A 255 -14.12 3.65 -19.45
C PHE A 255 -14.45 2.42 -20.31
N ARG A 256 -14.45 2.60 -21.64
CA ARG A 256 -14.62 1.50 -22.59
C ARG A 256 -13.92 1.80 -23.92
N GLY A 257 -13.98 0.83 -24.83
CA GLY A 257 -13.46 0.98 -26.20
C GLY A 257 -11.96 0.69 -26.30
N ALA A 258 -11.42 0.82 -27.51
CA ALA A 258 -10.01 0.53 -27.86
C ALA A 258 -9.49 -0.91 -27.61
N GLY A 259 -10.28 -1.80 -26.98
CA GLY A 259 -9.91 -3.20 -26.74
C GLY A 259 -9.52 -3.98 -28.00
N ALA A 260 -10.26 -3.81 -29.10
CA ALA A 260 -9.96 -4.46 -30.37
C ALA A 260 -8.65 -3.97 -31.03
N ALA A 261 -8.19 -2.77 -30.70
CA ALA A 261 -6.90 -2.21 -31.13
C ALA A 261 -5.77 -2.55 -30.16
N GLY A 262 -6.04 -3.42 -29.19
CA GLY A 262 -5.08 -3.83 -28.20
C GLY A 262 -4.81 -2.76 -27.15
N TYR A 263 -5.85 -2.27 -26.47
CA TYR A 263 -5.72 -1.40 -25.30
C TYR A 263 -6.63 -1.86 -24.16
N VAL A 264 -6.14 -1.78 -22.92
CA VAL A 264 -6.91 -2.02 -21.70
C VAL A 264 -7.51 -0.70 -21.23
N SER A 265 -8.83 -0.67 -21.08
CA SER A 265 -9.50 0.45 -20.43
C SER A 265 -9.08 0.56 -18.96
N PRO A 266 -8.87 1.77 -18.44
CA PRO A 266 -8.73 1.97 -17.01
C PRO A 266 -9.95 1.39 -16.27
N GLY A 267 -9.74 0.87 -15.06
CA GLY A 267 -10.85 0.55 -14.16
C GLY A 267 -11.62 1.81 -13.77
N SER A 268 -12.79 1.65 -13.13
CA SER A 268 -13.57 2.80 -12.67
C SER A 268 -12.79 3.63 -11.64
N ILE A 269 -12.84 4.96 -11.77
CA ILE A 269 -12.18 5.90 -10.87
C ILE A 269 -13.20 6.87 -10.28
N ARG A 270 -12.95 7.44 -9.10
CA ARG A 270 -13.79 8.52 -8.56
C ARG A 270 -13.14 9.89 -8.76
N VAL A 271 -13.95 10.88 -9.09
CA VAL A 271 -13.57 12.30 -9.16
C VAL A 271 -14.51 13.13 -8.28
N ILE A 272 -14.04 14.25 -7.77
CA ILE A 272 -14.88 15.21 -7.05
C ILE A 272 -15.06 16.42 -7.95
N ILE A 273 -16.32 16.81 -8.19
CA ILE A 273 -16.70 17.97 -8.99
C ILE A 273 -17.20 19.06 -8.03
N PRO A 274 -16.51 20.19 -7.90
CA PRO A 274 -17.02 21.35 -7.17
C PRO A 274 -18.13 22.07 -7.94
N ALA A 275 -19.02 22.76 -7.23
CA ALA A 275 -20.07 23.56 -7.85
C ALA A 275 -19.48 24.65 -8.76
N GLY A 276 -20.04 24.81 -9.96
CA GLY A 276 -19.73 25.87 -10.91
C GLY A 276 -18.35 25.79 -11.57
N GLN A 277 -17.56 24.75 -11.27
CA GLN A 277 -16.20 24.59 -11.76
C GLN A 277 -16.14 23.61 -12.93
N VAL A 278 -15.15 23.79 -13.81
CA VAL A 278 -14.78 22.81 -14.84
C VAL A 278 -13.56 22.04 -14.36
N ILE A 279 -13.72 20.76 -14.05
CA ILE A 279 -12.62 19.87 -13.71
C ILE A 279 -12.07 19.25 -14.98
N SER A 280 -10.74 19.20 -15.11
CA SER A 280 -10.06 18.53 -16.22
C SER A 280 -9.21 17.38 -15.68
N THR A 281 -9.29 16.19 -16.27
CA THR A 281 -8.46 15.05 -15.90
C THR A 281 -7.92 14.33 -17.13
N ASN A 282 -6.73 13.75 -17.01
CA ASN A 282 -6.07 12.99 -18.06
C ASN A 282 -6.12 11.50 -17.72
N ILE A 283 -6.53 10.67 -18.67
CA ILE A 283 -6.71 9.23 -18.51
C ILE A 283 -5.90 8.49 -19.55
N THR A 284 -5.11 7.50 -19.13
CA THR A 284 -4.30 6.69 -20.03
C THR A 284 -4.87 5.28 -20.17
N PHE A 285 -5.20 4.87 -21.40
CA PHE A 285 -5.44 3.49 -21.78
C PHE A 285 -4.09 2.82 -22.01
N ALA A 286 -3.82 1.74 -21.29
CA ALA A 286 -2.56 1.02 -21.46
C ALA A 286 -2.67 0.12 -22.71
N PRO A 287 -1.67 0.09 -23.61
CA PRO A 287 -1.66 -0.91 -24.67
C PRO A 287 -1.74 -2.33 -24.08
N THR A 288 -2.33 -3.26 -24.80
CA THR A 288 -2.31 -4.67 -24.45
C THR A 288 -1.22 -5.37 -25.22
N ILE A 289 -0.56 -6.31 -24.57
CA ILE A 289 0.22 -7.33 -25.25
C ILE A 289 -0.58 -8.61 -25.18
N SER A 290 -1.06 -9.06 -26.34
CA SER A 290 -1.76 -10.34 -26.47
C SER A 290 -0.75 -11.42 -26.82
N VAL A 291 -0.63 -12.40 -25.93
CA VAL A 291 0.24 -13.57 -26.10
C VAL A 291 -0.59 -14.69 -26.72
N THR A 292 -0.43 -14.92 -28.01
CA THR A 292 -1.14 -15.99 -28.74
C THR A 292 -0.40 -17.33 -28.74
N ASN A 293 0.82 -17.40 -28.19
CA ASN A 293 1.70 -18.57 -28.24
C ASN A 293 1.87 -19.32 -26.90
N SER A 294 1.01 -19.08 -25.92
CA SER A 294 1.07 -19.68 -24.57
C SER A 294 0.45 -21.09 -24.45
N GLY A 295 0.06 -21.72 -25.57
CA GLY A 295 -0.67 -22.99 -25.55
C GLY A 295 -2.04 -22.93 -24.85
N LEU A 296 -2.55 -21.73 -24.58
CA LEU A 296 -3.82 -21.49 -23.92
C LEU A 296 -5.00 -21.54 -24.89
N ALA A 297 -6.17 -21.92 -24.36
CA ALA A 297 -7.43 -21.85 -25.10
C ALA A 297 -7.84 -20.40 -25.46
N ALA A 298 -7.29 -19.39 -24.76
CA ALA A 298 -7.44 -17.97 -25.07
C ALA A 298 -6.10 -17.22 -24.84
N PRO A 299 -5.75 -16.22 -25.66
CA PRO A 299 -4.54 -15.43 -25.47
C PRO A 299 -4.51 -14.74 -24.10
N LEU A 300 -3.35 -14.74 -23.43
CA LEU A 300 -3.16 -13.87 -22.26
C LEU A 300 -3.02 -12.44 -22.76
N THR A 301 -3.82 -11.55 -22.21
CA THR A 301 -3.74 -10.12 -22.49
C THR A 301 -3.12 -9.43 -21.29
N PHE A 302 -1.86 -9.01 -21.40
CA PHE A 302 -1.20 -8.17 -20.39
C PHE A 302 -1.40 -6.70 -20.73
N ALA A 303 -1.56 -5.84 -19.73
CA ALA A 303 -1.42 -4.40 -19.92
C ALA A 303 0.08 -4.03 -20.02
N ALA A 304 0.42 -3.12 -20.91
CA ALA A 304 1.72 -2.43 -20.95
C ALA A 304 1.91 -1.55 -19.71
N PHE A 305 3.13 -1.06 -19.49
CA PHE A 305 3.46 -0.29 -18.29
C PHE A 305 2.63 0.99 -18.17
N GLY A 306 2.14 1.22 -16.95
CA GLY A 306 1.50 2.48 -16.57
C GLY A 306 2.52 3.50 -16.04
N HIS A 307 2.03 4.65 -15.60
CA HIS A 307 2.86 5.68 -14.97
C HIS A 307 3.49 5.19 -13.66
N ARG A 308 4.73 5.60 -13.38
CA ARG A 308 5.38 5.39 -12.07
C ARG A 308 4.59 6.15 -11.01
N VAL A 309 4.13 5.44 -9.98
CA VAL A 309 3.45 6.04 -8.84
C VAL A 309 4.37 6.06 -7.64
N ILE A 310 4.57 7.25 -7.07
CA ILE A 310 5.48 7.46 -5.94
C ILE A 310 4.64 7.71 -4.70
N ALA A 311 4.85 6.92 -3.65
CA ALA A 311 4.21 7.15 -2.37
C ALA A 311 4.72 8.46 -1.74
N PRO A 312 3.84 9.31 -1.17
CA PRO A 312 4.24 10.52 -0.45
C PRO A 312 5.12 10.18 0.77
N GLY A 313 6.14 11.00 1.01
CA GLY A 313 6.97 10.98 2.20
C GLY A 313 7.48 12.38 2.52
N SER A 314 7.55 12.73 3.80
CA SER A 314 8.10 14.02 4.23
C SER A 314 9.64 13.95 4.19
N GLY A 315 10.24 14.20 3.02
CA GLY A 315 11.70 14.44 2.94
C GLY A 315 12.52 13.69 1.89
N GLY A 316 11.94 13.09 0.85
CA GLY A 316 12.69 12.49 -0.26
C GLY A 316 12.08 11.18 -0.79
N TYR A 317 12.53 10.76 -1.97
CA TYR A 317 12.15 9.47 -2.57
C TYR A 317 12.77 8.32 -1.76
N SER A 318 11.98 7.32 -1.39
CA SER A 318 12.55 6.04 -0.94
C SER A 318 13.21 5.34 -2.13
N ASN A 319 14.34 4.69 -1.89
CA ASN A 319 15.15 4.02 -2.91
C ASN A 319 15.76 2.73 -2.36
N GLY A 320 16.21 1.88 -3.27
CA GLY A 320 16.82 0.58 -2.99
C GLY A 320 16.79 -0.28 -4.24
N ASP A 321 17.63 -1.32 -4.26
CA ASP A 321 17.78 -2.19 -5.43
C ASP A 321 16.64 -3.21 -5.55
N THR A 322 16.02 -3.60 -4.43
CA THR A 322 14.92 -4.59 -4.42
C THR A 322 13.66 -4.02 -3.80
N TRP A 323 12.49 -4.53 -4.20
CA TRP A 323 11.19 -4.11 -3.67
C TRP A 323 10.20 -5.27 -3.59
N ASP A 324 10.64 -6.44 -3.14
CA ASP A 324 9.83 -7.65 -3.12
C ASP A 324 8.69 -7.57 -2.08
N GLY A 325 7.47 -7.98 -2.45
CA GLY A 325 6.26 -7.69 -1.68
C GLY A 325 5.48 -8.90 -1.14
N ALA A 326 5.13 -8.89 0.15
CA ALA A 326 4.28 -9.89 0.79
C ALA A 326 2.88 -9.34 1.11
N TRP A 327 1.83 -9.98 0.58
CA TRP A 327 0.45 -9.68 0.95
C TRP A 327 0.04 -10.51 2.16
N SER A 328 0.01 -9.87 3.32
CA SER A 328 -0.22 -10.52 4.62
C SER A 328 -1.71 -10.75 4.92
N ALA A 329 -2.00 -11.64 5.87
CA ALA A 329 -3.38 -11.97 6.26
C ALA A 329 -4.16 -10.76 6.78
N ASP A 330 -3.48 -9.76 7.38
CA ASP A 330 -4.07 -8.50 7.85
C ASP A 330 -4.36 -7.48 6.73
N ASP A 331 -4.22 -7.88 5.47
CA ASP A 331 -4.33 -7.05 4.27
C ASP A 331 -3.22 -6.01 4.09
N THR A 332 -2.16 -6.06 4.90
CA THR A 332 -0.98 -5.22 4.70
C THR A 332 -0.19 -5.67 3.45
N LEU A 333 0.45 -4.72 2.77
CA LEU A 333 1.52 -5.05 1.83
C LEU A 333 2.84 -4.67 2.49
N TYR A 334 3.63 -5.69 2.84
CA TYR A 334 4.99 -5.50 3.30
C TYR A 334 5.91 -5.53 2.09
N LEU A 335 6.82 -4.58 1.98
CA LEU A 335 7.83 -4.52 0.93
C LEU A 335 9.21 -4.55 1.56
N GLN A 336 10.07 -5.41 1.04
CA GLN A 336 11.46 -5.46 1.43
C GLN A 336 12.31 -4.70 0.42
N HIS A 337 13.32 -3.95 0.89
CA HIS A 337 14.35 -3.39 0.03
C HIS A 337 15.75 -3.52 0.64
N ASN A 338 16.76 -3.49 -0.23
CA ASN A 338 18.18 -3.47 0.10
C ASN A 338 18.88 -2.30 -0.60
N ASP A 339 20.11 -1.99 -0.18
CA ASP A 339 20.97 -0.95 -0.75
C ASP A 339 20.29 0.40 -0.98
N GLY A 340 19.59 0.89 0.03
CA GLY A 340 18.91 2.16 -0.10
C GLY A 340 18.34 2.72 1.18
N SER A 341 17.58 3.79 1.03
CA SER A 341 16.90 4.48 2.11
C SER A 341 15.39 4.23 2.05
N GLY A 342 14.82 3.90 3.21
CA GLY A 342 13.37 3.79 3.37
C GLY A 342 12.63 5.13 3.28
N PHE A 343 11.43 5.17 3.83
CA PHE A 343 10.59 6.36 3.82
C PHE A 343 11.01 7.37 4.89
N ASN A 344 10.80 8.67 4.62
CA ASN A 344 11.06 9.78 5.57
C ASN A 344 12.55 9.97 5.97
N ASN A 345 13.47 9.82 5.01
CA ASN A 345 14.91 10.10 5.21
C ASN A 345 15.55 9.32 6.36
N SER A 346 15.17 8.06 6.49
CA SER A 346 15.51 7.13 7.56
C SER A 346 16.86 6.42 7.37
N GLY A 347 17.78 7.06 6.62
CA GLY A 347 19.14 6.60 6.38
C GLY A 347 19.26 5.38 5.47
N TYR A 348 20.48 5.18 4.95
CA TYR A 348 20.84 4.06 4.09
C TYR A 348 21.01 2.77 4.89
N VAL A 349 20.48 1.66 4.38
CA VAL A 349 20.63 0.30 4.95
C VAL A 349 20.71 -0.75 3.84
N HIS A 350 21.35 -1.88 4.16
CA HIS A 350 21.42 -3.06 3.28
C HIS A 350 20.18 -3.96 3.38
N ASP A 351 19.36 -3.79 4.40
CA ASP A 351 18.06 -4.46 4.54
C ASP A 351 17.05 -3.55 5.22
N ARG A 352 15.83 -3.53 4.67
CA ARG A 352 14.67 -2.88 5.25
C ARG A 352 13.38 -3.59 4.90
N LEU A 353 12.47 -3.64 5.88
CA LEU A 353 11.05 -3.94 5.66
C LEU A 353 10.21 -2.67 5.83
N THR A 354 9.35 -2.41 4.85
CA THR A 354 8.44 -1.28 4.80
C THR A 354 7.00 -1.75 4.63
N LYS A 355 6.05 -0.87 4.93
CA LYS A 355 4.63 -1.08 4.71
C LYS A 355 4.11 -0.06 3.72
N LEU A 356 3.31 -0.54 2.76
CA LEU A 356 2.58 0.29 1.83
C LEU A 356 1.08 0.28 2.16
N ASN A 357 0.50 1.46 2.32
CA ASN A 357 -0.93 1.69 2.44
C ASN A 357 -1.49 2.30 1.15
N GLY A 358 -2.80 2.20 0.97
CA GLY A 358 -3.49 2.71 -0.23
C GLY A 358 -3.42 1.76 -1.41
N THR A 359 -3.68 2.29 -2.60
CA THR A 359 -3.78 1.51 -3.84
C THR A 359 -3.23 2.27 -5.04
N PRO A 360 -2.43 1.64 -5.91
CA PRO A 360 -1.87 2.31 -7.09
C PRO A 360 -2.93 2.66 -8.15
N GLN A 361 -4.15 2.13 -8.03
CA GLN A 361 -5.33 2.55 -8.79
C GLN A 361 -5.78 3.97 -8.40
N MET A 362 -5.49 4.39 -7.17
CA MET A 362 -5.74 5.75 -6.65
C MET A 362 -4.44 6.32 -6.10
N PRO A 363 -3.52 6.80 -6.97
CA PRO A 363 -2.18 7.27 -6.58
C PRO A 363 -2.12 8.20 -5.36
N GLY A 364 -3.10 9.10 -5.22
CA GLY A 364 -3.17 10.04 -4.08
C GLY A 364 -3.49 9.39 -2.73
N THR A 365 -3.81 8.10 -2.68
CA THR A 365 -4.04 7.34 -1.43
C THR A 365 -2.83 6.54 -0.99
N LEU A 366 -1.85 6.36 -1.87
CA LEU A 366 -0.66 5.60 -1.51
C LEU A 366 0.10 6.33 -0.42
N SER A 367 0.63 5.59 0.54
CA SER A 367 1.61 6.08 1.50
C SER A 367 2.53 4.95 1.92
N GLY A 368 3.81 5.26 2.05
CA GLY A 368 4.82 4.34 2.51
C GLY A 368 5.24 4.70 3.92
N MET A 369 5.47 3.69 4.75
CA MET A 369 6.11 3.87 6.04
C MET A 369 7.12 2.77 6.26
N ASP A 370 8.25 3.12 6.85
CA ASP A 370 9.16 2.11 7.37
C ASP A 370 8.47 1.35 8.49
N LEU A 371 8.50 0.03 8.40
CA LEU A 371 7.94 -0.77 9.46
C LEU A 371 8.94 -0.74 10.61
N ASN A 372 8.57 -0.20 11.77
CA ASN A 372 9.50 -0.11 12.90
C ASN A 372 9.00 -0.89 14.11
N PRO A 373 9.17 -2.22 14.15
CA PRO A 373 8.75 -2.96 15.31
C PRO A 373 9.97 -3.67 15.94
N GLY A 374 10.34 -3.31 17.19
CA GLY A 374 11.37 -4.02 17.98
C GLY A 374 12.78 -3.41 18.01
N ILE A 375 13.71 -4.06 18.73
CA ILE A 375 15.12 -3.63 18.90
C ILE A 375 15.94 -3.71 17.60
N LEU A 376 15.52 -4.54 16.63
CA LEU A 376 15.98 -4.52 15.23
C LEU A 376 14.96 -3.82 14.31
N GLY A 377 14.09 -2.96 14.85
CA GLY A 377 13.03 -2.32 14.09
C GLY A 377 13.55 -1.62 12.83
N SER A 378 12.83 -1.83 11.72
CA SER A 378 13.08 -1.37 10.34
C SER A 378 14.34 -1.85 9.63
N SER A 379 15.31 -2.47 10.30
CA SER A 379 16.54 -2.92 9.64
C SER A 379 17.18 -4.10 10.36
N LEU A 380 17.40 -5.19 9.62
CA LEU A 380 18.41 -6.18 9.98
C LEU A 380 19.79 -5.55 9.75
N ASN A 381 20.13 -4.55 10.57
CA ASN A 381 21.30 -3.70 10.38
C ASN A 381 22.58 -4.54 10.46
N GLY A 382 23.24 -4.71 9.31
CA GLY A 382 24.45 -5.50 9.15
C GLY A 382 24.79 -5.72 7.68
N PRO A 383 25.85 -6.50 7.38
CA PRO A 383 26.36 -6.67 6.01
C PRO A 383 25.56 -7.72 5.21
N CYS A 384 24.28 -7.91 5.53
CA CYS A 384 23.41 -8.84 4.81
C CYS A 384 22.41 -8.07 3.92
N TYR A 385 22.05 -8.72 2.81
CA TYR A 385 21.11 -8.21 1.82
C TYR A 385 19.88 -9.06 1.86
N SER A 386 18.72 -8.43 1.89
CA SER A 386 17.47 -9.15 1.79
C SER A 386 17.13 -9.49 0.34
N THR A 387 16.46 -10.63 0.18
CA THR A 387 16.22 -11.24 -1.12
C THR A 387 14.76 -11.60 -1.37
N GLY A 388 13.97 -11.82 -0.31
CA GLY A 388 12.52 -11.99 -0.45
C GLY A 388 11.80 -12.08 0.88
N THR A 389 10.52 -11.67 0.88
CA THR A 389 9.63 -11.73 2.05
C THR A 389 8.31 -12.39 1.70
N TYR A 390 7.77 -13.23 2.60
CA TYR A 390 6.49 -13.88 2.40
C TYR A 390 5.81 -14.26 3.71
N GLU A 391 4.48 -14.20 3.76
CA GLU A 391 3.70 -14.73 4.87
C GLU A 391 3.19 -16.13 4.52
N VAL A 392 3.36 -17.07 5.44
CA VAL A 392 2.80 -18.42 5.34
C VAL A 392 2.14 -18.77 6.66
N ASP A 393 0.85 -19.04 6.62
CA ASP A 393 0.06 -19.53 7.75
C ASP A 393 0.21 -18.64 9.01
N GLY A 394 0.20 -17.31 8.82
CA GLY A 394 0.29 -16.31 9.88
C GLY A 394 1.70 -16.02 10.40
N VAL A 395 2.74 -16.57 9.75
CA VAL A 395 4.15 -16.32 10.08
C VAL A 395 4.83 -15.61 8.91
N LEU A 396 5.47 -14.48 9.18
CA LEU A 396 6.30 -13.78 8.21
C LEU A 396 7.67 -14.44 8.13
N TYR A 397 8.14 -14.68 6.91
CA TYR A 397 9.45 -15.20 6.61
C TYR A 397 10.22 -14.21 5.75
N HIS A 398 11.51 -14.10 6.01
CA HIS A 398 12.38 -13.13 5.36
C HIS A 398 13.74 -13.76 5.05
N ASN A 399 14.13 -13.75 3.79
CA ASN A 399 15.39 -14.34 3.33
C ASN A 399 16.46 -13.27 3.27
N VAL A 400 17.61 -13.54 3.88
CA VAL A 400 18.81 -12.70 3.83
C VAL A 400 20.01 -13.50 3.34
N CYS A 401 20.88 -12.86 2.60
CA CYS A 401 22.12 -13.41 2.07
C CYS A 401 23.29 -12.46 2.32
N TYR A 402 24.49 -12.91 1.98
CA TYR A 402 25.70 -12.10 1.96
C TYR A 402 26.18 -11.91 0.53
N SER A 403 27.02 -10.90 0.31
CA SER A 403 27.63 -10.68 -1.00
C SER A 403 29.15 -10.51 -0.88
N GLN A 404 29.85 -10.90 -1.94
CA GLN A 404 31.28 -10.70 -2.09
C GLN A 404 31.58 -10.23 -3.52
N GLN A 405 32.44 -9.22 -3.62
CA GLN A 405 32.95 -8.79 -4.91
C GLN A 405 34.05 -9.75 -5.37
N ILE A 406 33.91 -10.26 -6.60
CA ILE A 406 34.95 -11.01 -7.31
C ILE A 406 35.33 -10.26 -8.58
N PRO A 407 36.48 -10.55 -9.22
CA PRO A 407 36.86 -9.89 -10.47
C PRO A 407 35.75 -9.99 -11.53
N GLY A 408 35.13 -8.85 -11.87
CA GLY A 408 34.10 -8.73 -12.90
C GLY A 408 32.66 -9.10 -12.47
N ALA A 409 32.40 -9.46 -11.21
CA ALA A 409 31.05 -9.81 -10.75
C ALA A 409 30.84 -9.62 -9.24
N TRP A 410 29.57 -9.53 -8.84
CA TRP A 410 29.13 -9.71 -7.46
C TRP A 410 28.54 -11.11 -7.30
N VAL A 411 29.02 -11.85 -6.31
CA VAL A 411 28.46 -13.16 -5.95
C VAL A 411 27.69 -13.02 -4.66
N PHE A 412 26.51 -13.64 -4.61
CA PHE A 412 25.70 -13.73 -3.41
C PHE A 412 25.78 -15.15 -2.85
N HIS A 413 25.77 -15.29 -1.52
CA HIS A 413 26.03 -16.56 -0.85
C HIS A 413 25.39 -16.65 0.54
N HIS A 414 25.41 -17.88 1.09
CA HIS A 414 25.00 -18.23 2.45
C HIS A 414 23.59 -17.79 2.87
N THR A 415 22.62 -17.88 1.96
CA THR A 415 21.24 -17.46 2.23
C THR A 415 20.63 -18.23 3.39
N SER A 416 19.94 -17.49 4.27
CA SER A 416 19.23 -18.02 5.43
C SER A 416 17.89 -17.31 5.59
N THR A 417 16.93 -18.01 6.19
CA THR A 417 15.59 -17.49 6.44
C THR A 417 15.44 -17.15 7.92
N LEU A 418 14.83 -15.99 8.19
CA LEU A 418 14.32 -15.60 9.50
C LEU A 418 12.80 -15.75 9.52
N LYS A 419 12.23 -15.96 10.70
CA LYS A 419 10.77 -15.98 10.91
C LYS A 419 10.32 -14.99 11.97
N SER A 420 9.11 -14.46 11.81
CA SER A 420 8.44 -13.58 12.76
C SER A 420 6.96 -13.96 12.88
N THR A 421 6.49 -14.10 14.12
CA THR A 421 5.10 -14.44 14.46
C THR A 421 4.30 -13.25 14.97
N ASP A 422 4.90 -12.05 14.96
CA ASP A 422 4.35 -10.84 15.57
C ASP A 422 4.38 -9.63 14.62
N GLY A 423 4.25 -9.91 13.32
CA GLY A 423 4.18 -8.90 12.27
C GLY A 423 5.51 -8.18 12.01
N GLY A 424 6.64 -8.88 12.21
CA GLY A 424 7.99 -8.37 11.99
C GLY A 424 8.60 -7.66 13.20
N ARG A 425 8.00 -7.73 14.39
CA ARG A 425 8.54 -7.13 15.63
C ARG A 425 9.75 -7.84 16.18
N ASN A 426 9.73 -9.15 16.07
CA ASN A 426 10.84 -9.99 16.48
C ASN A 426 11.11 -11.03 15.41
N TRP A 427 12.41 -11.24 15.15
CA TRP A 427 12.90 -12.18 14.17
C TRP A 427 13.69 -13.28 14.85
N ILE A 428 13.42 -14.52 14.50
CA ILE A 428 14.17 -15.68 14.97
C ILE A 428 14.91 -16.26 13.77
N ASN A 429 16.24 -16.37 13.87
CA ASN A 429 17.04 -16.98 12.81
C ASN A 429 17.01 -18.52 12.87
N HIS A 430 17.62 -19.17 11.88
CA HIS A 430 17.67 -20.64 11.77
C HIS A 430 18.41 -21.34 12.94
N LEU A 431 19.17 -20.60 13.75
CA LEU A 431 19.84 -21.09 14.97
C LEU A 431 18.99 -20.89 16.24
N GLY A 432 17.75 -20.40 16.10
CA GLY A 432 16.86 -20.12 17.22
C GLY A 432 17.20 -18.84 17.98
N GLN A 433 18.09 -18.00 17.45
CA GLN A 433 18.51 -16.76 18.10
C GLN A 433 17.51 -15.64 17.80
N LEU A 434 17.09 -14.94 18.85
CA LEU A 434 16.17 -13.82 18.78
C LEU A 434 16.91 -12.54 18.38
N ASN A 435 16.46 -11.90 17.30
CA ASN A 435 16.96 -10.62 16.81
C ASN A 435 18.48 -10.62 16.60
N VAL A 436 18.98 -11.68 15.97
CA VAL A 436 20.38 -11.83 15.56
C VAL A 436 20.43 -12.25 14.10
N LEU A 437 21.26 -11.59 13.31
CA LEU A 437 21.48 -11.95 11.91
C LEU A 437 22.03 -13.38 11.81
N PRO A 438 21.55 -14.20 10.85
CA PRO A 438 22.21 -15.44 10.50
C PRO A 438 23.70 -15.18 10.21
N PRO A 439 24.64 -16.01 10.69
CA PRO A 439 26.06 -15.82 10.39
C PRO A 439 26.36 -16.06 8.90
N ASP A 440 27.33 -15.32 8.35
CA ASP A 440 27.91 -15.57 7.02
C ASP A 440 28.76 -16.85 7.02
N ASN A 441 28.10 -18.02 7.00
CA ASN A 441 28.75 -19.31 7.18
C ASN A 441 28.05 -20.44 6.39
N GLY A 442 28.75 -20.97 5.37
CA GLY A 442 28.31 -22.09 4.53
C GLY A 442 28.01 -23.39 5.29
N ALA A 443 28.63 -23.60 6.46
CA ALA A 443 28.38 -24.79 7.26
C ALA A 443 27.01 -24.76 7.95
N THR A 444 26.47 -23.57 8.25
CA THR A 444 25.26 -23.42 9.08
C THR A 444 24.06 -22.84 8.33
N CYS A 445 24.29 -22.02 7.29
CA CYS A 445 23.21 -21.42 6.52
C CYS A 445 22.27 -22.46 5.89
N LEU A 446 21.06 -22.01 5.53
CA LEU A 446 20.05 -22.87 4.91
C LEU A 446 20.43 -23.27 3.49
N PHE A 447 21.05 -22.34 2.75
CA PHE A 447 21.45 -22.53 1.37
C PHE A 447 22.94 -22.24 1.19
N ALA A 448 23.76 -23.29 1.32
CA ALA A 448 25.22 -23.21 1.34
C ALA A 448 25.90 -23.07 -0.03
N SER A 449 25.13 -23.12 -1.12
CA SER A 449 25.65 -23.01 -2.48
C SER A 449 25.44 -21.59 -3.02
N GLU A 450 26.43 -21.01 -3.69
CA GLU A 450 26.33 -19.71 -4.39
C GLU A 450 25.21 -19.69 -5.44
N ALA A 451 24.87 -20.86 -6.00
CA ALA A 451 23.73 -21.00 -6.91
C ALA A 451 22.38 -20.66 -6.23
N TRP A 452 22.36 -20.64 -4.90
CA TRP A 452 21.26 -20.28 -4.02
C TRP A 452 21.57 -19.02 -3.20
N GLY A 453 22.40 -18.12 -3.73
CA GLY A 453 22.76 -16.85 -3.10
C GLY A 453 21.64 -15.82 -2.99
N GLN A 454 20.62 -15.90 -3.86
CA GLN A 454 19.49 -14.98 -3.86
C GLN A 454 18.17 -15.75 -3.86
N VAL A 455 17.71 -16.15 -2.67
CA VAL A 455 16.52 -16.99 -2.52
C VAL A 455 15.26 -16.16 -2.38
N ASN A 456 14.27 -16.43 -3.23
CA ASN A 456 12.95 -15.83 -3.22
C ASN A 456 11.87 -16.86 -2.89
N PHE A 457 10.66 -16.38 -2.60
CA PHE A 457 9.47 -17.24 -2.45
C PHE A 457 8.65 -17.25 -3.75
N VAL A 458 8.00 -18.38 -4.03
CA VAL A 458 6.84 -18.40 -4.91
C VAL A 458 5.63 -17.96 -4.10
N LYS A 459 4.96 -16.91 -4.55
CA LYS A 459 3.92 -16.21 -3.80
C LYS A 459 2.53 -16.53 -4.31
N TYR A 460 1.63 -16.74 -3.36
CA TYR A 460 0.22 -16.97 -3.59
C TYR A 460 -0.60 -15.82 -2.96
N GLY A 461 -1.90 -16.03 -2.76
CA GLY A 461 -2.82 -14.99 -2.31
C GLY A 461 -2.54 -14.47 -0.90
N ARG A 462 -3.45 -13.63 -0.42
CA ARG A 462 -3.40 -12.98 0.90
C ARG A 462 -3.04 -13.95 2.04
N GLY A 463 -2.08 -13.58 2.88
CA GLY A 463 -1.58 -14.39 4.01
C GLY A 463 -0.89 -15.70 3.59
N GLY A 464 -0.50 -15.79 2.33
CA GLY A 464 -0.02 -17.00 1.70
C GLY A 464 -1.11 -18.04 1.45
N ALA A 465 -2.37 -17.63 1.31
CA ALA A 465 -3.47 -18.52 0.95
C ALA A 465 -3.16 -19.24 -0.38
N THR A 466 -3.08 -20.57 -0.34
CA THR A 466 -2.67 -21.38 -1.48
C THR A 466 -3.87 -21.95 -2.24
N PRO A 467 -3.81 -21.97 -3.58
CA PRO A 467 -4.77 -22.70 -4.40
C PRO A 467 -4.50 -24.21 -4.34
N VAL A 468 -5.48 -25.01 -4.78
CA VAL A 468 -5.31 -26.45 -4.98
C VAL A 468 -4.63 -26.72 -6.33
N VAL A 469 -3.38 -26.27 -6.47
CA VAL A 469 -2.54 -26.44 -7.66
C VAL A 469 -1.13 -26.79 -7.24
N ASP A 470 -0.44 -27.60 -8.03
CA ASP A 470 1.00 -27.88 -7.92
C ASP A 470 1.47 -28.17 -6.48
N ASN A 471 0.65 -28.91 -5.72
CA ASN A 471 0.87 -29.21 -4.30
C ASN A 471 1.17 -27.99 -3.40
N ALA A 472 0.73 -26.79 -3.77
CA ALA A 472 0.95 -25.56 -3.02
C ALA A 472 0.33 -25.58 -1.60
N GLN A 473 -0.69 -26.42 -1.36
CA GLN A 473 -1.24 -26.66 -0.02
C GLN A 473 -0.33 -27.50 0.88
N GLN A 474 0.59 -28.26 0.29
CA GLN A 474 1.52 -29.13 1.02
C GLN A 474 2.92 -28.50 1.13
N TYR A 475 3.33 -27.74 0.11
CA TYR A 475 4.69 -27.21 0.01
C TYR A 475 4.72 -25.70 -0.15
N VAL A 476 5.74 -25.09 0.44
CA VAL A 476 6.18 -23.74 0.11
C VAL A 476 7.32 -23.86 -0.89
N TYR A 477 7.16 -23.19 -2.03
CA TYR A 477 8.17 -23.18 -3.08
C TYR A 477 9.07 -21.96 -2.95
N LEU A 478 10.36 -22.17 -3.20
CA LEU A 478 11.39 -21.14 -3.19
C LEU A 478 12.14 -21.15 -4.52
N THR A 479 12.62 -19.99 -4.93
CA THR A 479 13.42 -19.85 -6.15
C THR A 479 14.80 -19.30 -5.85
N ALA A 480 15.76 -19.52 -6.75
CA ALA A 480 17.01 -18.78 -6.75
C ALA A 480 17.38 -18.36 -8.18
N ALA A 481 18.09 -17.24 -8.29
CA ALA A 481 18.32 -16.54 -9.56
C ALA A 481 19.80 -16.33 -9.91
N SER A 482 20.74 -16.66 -9.03
CA SER A 482 22.15 -16.28 -9.17
C SER A 482 22.89 -16.96 -10.34
N SER A 483 22.32 -18.00 -10.96
CA SER A 483 22.90 -18.74 -12.10
C SER A 483 21.82 -19.39 -12.99
N GLY A 484 20.72 -18.70 -13.22
CA GLY A 484 19.50 -19.25 -13.84
C GLY A 484 18.45 -19.66 -12.81
N LEU A 485 17.19 -19.85 -13.28
CA LEU A 485 16.08 -20.20 -12.39
C LEU A 485 16.28 -21.56 -11.75
N ARG A 486 16.24 -21.60 -10.43
CA ARG A 486 16.21 -22.84 -9.64
C ARG A 486 14.95 -22.87 -8.79
N LEU A 487 14.49 -24.07 -8.46
CA LEU A 487 13.29 -24.29 -7.68
C LEU A 487 13.57 -25.26 -6.53
N ALA A 488 13.16 -24.88 -5.33
CA ALA A 488 13.17 -25.70 -4.14
C ALA A 488 11.77 -25.74 -3.55
N ARG A 489 11.50 -26.74 -2.72
CA ARG A 489 10.29 -26.81 -1.93
C ARG A 489 10.62 -27.27 -0.52
N VAL A 490 9.81 -26.85 0.43
CA VAL A 490 9.81 -27.34 1.81
C VAL A 490 8.37 -27.62 2.19
N ALA A 491 8.13 -28.73 2.89
CA ALA A 491 6.79 -29.01 3.39
C ALA A 491 6.34 -27.83 4.28
N ARG A 492 5.11 -27.34 4.09
CA ARG A 492 4.54 -26.22 4.86
C ARG A 492 4.68 -26.44 6.37
N THR A 493 4.45 -27.68 6.82
CA THR A 493 4.58 -28.11 8.22
C THR A 493 6.02 -28.08 8.76
N ASN A 494 7.02 -28.02 7.87
CA ASN A 494 8.44 -27.97 8.23
C ASN A 494 9.05 -26.57 8.09
N LEU A 495 8.44 -25.63 7.36
CA LEU A 495 9.02 -24.31 7.11
C LEU A 495 9.38 -23.57 8.42
N ALA A 496 8.49 -23.63 9.42
CA ALA A 496 8.72 -22.99 10.72
C ALA A 496 9.92 -23.56 11.50
N LYS A 497 10.43 -24.74 11.13
CA LYS A 497 11.61 -25.35 11.78
C LYS A 497 12.92 -24.70 11.34
N LEU A 498 12.94 -24.03 10.17
CA LEU A 498 14.14 -23.43 9.58
C LEU A 498 15.31 -24.44 9.53
N ASP A 499 15.02 -25.67 9.10
CA ASP A 499 16.00 -26.75 9.02
C ASP A 499 16.36 -27.04 7.56
N ARG A 500 17.65 -26.85 7.22
CA ARG A 500 18.17 -27.06 5.86
C ARG A 500 17.94 -28.47 5.33
N SER A 501 17.90 -29.49 6.20
CA SER A 501 17.71 -30.89 5.80
C SER A 501 16.30 -31.19 5.26
N THR A 502 15.35 -30.30 5.52
CA THR A 502 13.95 -30.45 5.12
C THR A 502 13.64 -29.86 3.73
N HIS A 503 14.63 -29.22 3.10
CA HIS A 503 14.48 -28.65 1.77
C HIS A 503 14.72 -29.72 0.70
N GLU A 504 13.87 -29.71 -0.32
CA GLU A 504 13.97 -30.52 -1.51
C GLU A 504 14.22 -29.61 -2.71
N PHE A 505 15.14 -30.01 -3.58
CA PHE A 505 15.60 -29.24 -4.73
C PHE A 505 15.12 -29.91 -6.01
N TYR A 506 14.55 -29.12 -6.91
CA TYR A 506 14.07 -29.62 -8.19
C TYR A 506 15.26 -30.04 -9.07
N VAL A 507 15.17 -31.23 -9.68
CA VAL A 507 16.19 -31.80 -10.56
C VAL A 507 15.82 -31.54 -12.02
N ALA A 508 14.70 -32.10 -12.47
CA ALA A 508 14.15 -32.00 -13.82
C ALA A 508 12.77 -32.69 -13.92
N GLY A 509 12.04 -32.46 -15.02
CA GLY A 509 10.82 -33.20 -15.36
C GLY A 509 9.53 -32.57 -14.83
N ASP A 510 8.60 -33.41 -14.38
CA ASP A 510 7.32 -32.97 -13.82
C ASP A 510 7.44 -32.86 -12.30
N GLY A 511 7.39 -31.64 -11.78
CA GLY A 511 7.50 -31.37 -10.34
C GLY A 511 6.39 -31.95 -9.48
N MET A 512 5.33 -32.53 -10.07
CA MET A 512 4.35 -33.34 -9.34
C MET A 512 4.91 -34.70 -8.90
N LEU A 513 5.99 -35.18 -9.52
CA LEU A 513 6.60 -36.47 -9.22
C LEU A 513 7.73 -36.32 -8.19
N ASP A 514 7.75 -37.17 -7.17
CA ASP A 514 8.84 -37.17 -6.17
C ASP A 514 10.22 -37.43 -6.78
N SER A 515 10.28 -38.17 -7.90
CA SER A 515 11.54 -38.40 -8.64
C SER A 515 12.14 -37.14 -9.25
N SER A 516 11.38 -36.05 -9.33
CA SER A 516 11.85 -34.74 -9.80
C SER A 516 12.52 -33.92 -8.71
N TRP A 517 12.63 -34.45 -7.48
CA TRP A 517 13.16 -33.75 -6.32
C TRP A 517 14.30 -34.52 -5.66
N THR A 518 15.21 -33.80 -4.99
CA THR A 518 16.34 -34.36 -4.24
C THR A 518 16.61 -33.54 -2.99
N ASN A 519 17.05 -34.15 -1.89
CA ASN A 519 17.46 -33.42 -0.69
C ASN A 519 18.93 -32.97 -0.75
N ASP A 520 19.65 -33.37 -1.80
CA ASP A 520 21.01 -32.94 -2.08
C ASP A 520 21.02 -31.66 -2.92
N ILE A 521 21.35 -30.53 -2.28
CA ILE A 521 21.43 -29.20 -2.92
C ILE A 521 22.35 -29.17 -4.14
N ALA A 522 23.42 -29.97 -4.16
CA ALA A 522 24.37 -30.00 -5.27
C ALA A 522 23.78 -30.66 -6.53
N ARG A 523 22.70 -31.42 -6.37
CA ARG A 523 21.98 -32.09 -7.47
C ARG A 523 20.77 -31.30 -7.97
N GLY A 524 20.48 -30.14 -7.38
CA GLY A 524 19.44 -29.24 -7.88
C GLY A 524 19.76 -28.77 -9.31
N GLY A 525 18.82 -28.96 -10.22
CA GLY A 525 18.93 -28.57 -11.63
C GLY A 525 18.56 -27.10 -11.86
N ILE A 526 18.65 -26.69 -13.13
CA ILE A 526 18.15 -25.40 -13.62
C ILE A 526 16.79 -25.66 -14.28
N VAL A 527 15.79 -24.87 -13.90
CA VAL A 527 14.49 -24.85 -14.56
C VAL A 527 14.67 -24.17 -15.93
N PRO A 528 14.30 -24.80 -17.05
CA PRO A 528 14.39 -24.16 -18.36
C PRO A 528 13.55 -22.88 -18.42
N THR A 529 14.20 -21.75 -18.70
CA THR A 529 13.57 -20.44 -18.78
C THR A 529 14.19 -19.59 -19.89
N PRO A 530 13.43 -18.70 -20.56
CA PRO A 530 13.96 -17.76 -21.55
C PRO A 530 14.89 -16.67 -20.98
N SER A 531 15.00 -16.53 -19.65
CA SER A 531 15.81 -15.51 -18.98
C SER A 531 16.77 -16.11 -17.96
N SER A 532 18.00 -15.61 -17.88
CA SER A 532 19.03 -16.07 -16.94
C SER A 532 18.88 -15.50 -15.52
N SER A 533 17.93 -14.60 -15.32
CA SER A 533 17.96 -13.62 -14.23
C SER A 533 16.58 -13.39 -13.58
N PRO A 534 15.87 -14.44 -13.14
CA PRO A 534 14.49 -14.32 -12.64
C PRO A 534 14.39 -13.57 -11.30
N THR A 535 13.24 -12.96 -11.02
CA THR A 535 12.88 -12.42 -9.70
C THR A 535 11.92 -13.39 -8.97
N ALA A 536 11.15 -12.91 -7.99
CA ALA A 536 10.11 -13.70 -7.34
C ALA A 536 8.99 -14.11 -8.32
N ILE A 537 8.46 -15.33 -8.15
CA ILE A 537 7.32 -15.84 -8.91
C ILE A 537 6.03 -15.52 -8.14
N VAL A 538 5.01 -15.04 -8.84
CA VAL A 538 3.66 -14.81 -8.30
C VAL A 538 2.65 -15.69 -9.05
N TYR A 539 1.81 -16.40 -8.31
CA TYR A 539 0.67 -17.11 -8.89
C TYR A 539 -0.53 -16.18 -9.04
N ASN A 540 -1.02 -16.04 -10.27
CA ASN A 540 -2.24 -15.33 -10.60
C ASN A 540 -3.41 -16.33 -10.66
N ASP A 541 -4.21 -16.35 -9.61
CA ASP A 541 -5.32 -17.29 -9.42
C ASP A 541 -6.44 -17.14 -10.45
N ARG A 542 -6.68 -15.91 -10.91
CA ARG A 542 -7.70 -15.60 -11.93
C ARG A 542 -7.31 -16.10 -13.32
N LEU A 543 -6.02 -16.13 -13.62
CA LEU A 543 -5.50 -16.61 -14.90
C LEU A 543 -5.06 -18.08 -14.84
N GLY A 544 -4.88 -18.65 -13.65
CA GLY A 544 -4.34 -19.99 -13.47
C GLY A 544 -2.90 -20.09 -13.98
N ARG A 545 -2.09 -19.07 -13.70
CA ARG A 545 -0.74 -18.92 -14.26
C ARG A 545 0.27 -18.41 -13.24
N TYR A 546 1.48 -18.95 -13.32
CA TYR A 546 2.65 -18.41 -12.65
C TYR A 546 3.24 -17.30 -13.50
N LEU A 547 3.54 -16.17 -12.88
CA LEU A 547 4.11 -15.00 -13.52
C LEU A 547 5.42 -14.63 -12.83
N MET A 548 6.39 -14.20 -13.62
CA MET A 548 7.74 -13.90 -13.15
C MET A 548 8.27 -12.72 -13.94
N THR A 549 9.00 -11.83 -13.28
CA THR A 549 9.82 -10.81 -13.95
C THR A 549 11.28 -11.27 -13.98
N SER A 550 12.12 -10.64 -14.81
CA SER A 550 13.57 -10.86 -14.73
C SER A 550 14.33 -9.57 -14.75
N PHE A 551 15.49 -9.58 -14.11
CA PHE A 551 16.45 -8.51 -14.16
C PHE A 551 17.30 -8.59 -15.43
N SER A 552 17.50 -7.45 -16.09
CA SER A 552 18.65 -7.23 -16.96
C SER A 552 18.98 -5.75 -16.86
N SER A 553 20.02 -5.41 -16.09
CA SER A 553 20.62 -4.10 -16.11
C SER A 553 22.11 -4.23 -16.33
N ASP A 554 22.61 -3.43 -17.25
CA ASP A 554 24.02 -3.10 -17.38
C ASP A 554 24.25 -1.61 -17.14
N SER A 555 23.42 -0.99 -16.30
CA SER A 555 23.47 0.44 -15.92
C SER A 555 24.85 0.88 -15.42
N TRP A 556 25.67 -0.07 -14.96
CA TRP A 556 27.07 0.11 -14.54
C TRP A 556 28.08 0.22 -15.68
N GLN A 557 27.71 -0.15 -16.92
CA GLN A 557 28.54 -0.05 -18.11
C GLN A 557 28.38 1.33 -18.77
N THR A 558 29.44 1.82 -19.43
CA THR A 558 29.41 3.11 -20.14
C THR A 558 29.84 2.90 -21.60
N PRO A 559 28.94 3.16 -22.58
CA PRO A 559 27.52 3.52 -22.41
C PRO A 559 26.69 2.34 -21.85
N PRO A 560 25.57 2.59 -21.15
CA PRO A 560 24.62 1.53 -20.79
C PRO A 560 24.12 0.84 -22.07
N ILE A 561 24.07 -0.49 -22.09
CA ILE A 561 23.83 -1.28 -23.31
C ILE A 561 22.42 -1.91 -23.28
N GLU A 562 21.83 -2.17 -22.11
CA GLU A 562 20.56 -2.89 -21.91
C GLU A 562 19.95 -2.76 -20.47
N SER A 563 18.80 -2.09 -20.41
CA SER A 563 17.81 -2.11 -19.31
C SER A 563 16.49 -2.56 -19.92
N THR A 564 16.18 -3.85 -19.83
CA THR A 564 14.98 -4.46 -20.43
C THR A 564 14.13 -5.11 -19.36
N LEU A 565 12.88 -4.67 -19.22
CA LEU A 565 11.92 -5.32 -18.34
C LEU A 565 11.25 -6.48 -19.09
N ARG A 566 11.29 -7.65 -18.47
CA ARG A 566 10.70 -8.87 -19.03
C ARG A 566 9.66 -9.44 -18.08
N VAL A 567 8.57 -9.96 -18.64
CA VAL A 567 7.61 -10.79 -17.91
C VAL A 567 7.52 -12.13 -18.62
N MET A 568 7.49 -13.19 -17.83
CA MET A 568 7.32 -14.57 -18.28
C MET A 568 6.13 -15.20 -17.59
N GLU A 569 5.53 -16.20 -18.24
CA GLU A 569 4.45 -17.01 -17.69
C GLU A 569 4.76 -18.51 -17.79
N ALA A 570 4.18 -19.28 -16.89
CA ALA A 570 4.18 -20.73 -16.94
C ALA A 570 2.89 -21.33 -16.35
N PRO A 571 2.48 -22.54 -16.79
CA PRO A 571 1.39 -23.27 -16.15
C PRO A 571 1.79 -23.84 -14.78
N HIS A 572 3.08 -24.09 -14.55
CA HIS A 572 3.64 -24.65 -13.30
C HIS A 572 4.90 -23.88 -12.89
N PRO A 573 5.34 -23.90 -11.63
CA PRO A 573 6.55 -23.19 -11.20
C PRO A 573 7.83 -23.82 -11.79
N TRP A 574 7.79 -25.09 -12.18
CA TRP A 574 8.86 -25.78 -12.95
C TRP A 574 8.73 -25.63 -14.47
N GLY A 575 7.82 -24.77 -14.95
CA GLY A 575 7.66 -24.45 -16.36
C GLY A 575 6.63 -25.31 -17.10
N PRO A 576 6.66 -25.33 -18.45
CA PRO A 576 7.57 -24.56 -19.30
C PRO A 576 7.34 -23.05 -19.18
N TRP A 577 8.42 -22.28 -19.10
CA TRP A 577 8.37 -20.82 -19.04
C TRP A 577 8.40 -20.20 -20.43
N THR A 578 7.52 -19.22 -20.66
CA THR A 578 7.40 -18.49 -21.92
C THR A 578 7.53 -16.99 -21.65
N MET A 579 8.34 -16.29 -22.44
CA MET A 579 8.43 -14.83 -22.37
C MET A 579 7.18 -14.20 -23.01
N VAL A 580 6.52 -13.32 -22.27
CA VAL A 580 5.26 -12.67 -22.67
C VAL A 580 5.38 -11.16 -22.84
N LEU A 581 6.39 -10.56 -22.21
CA LEU A 581 6.74 -9.17 -22.33
C LEU A 581 8.26 -9.04 -22.36
N GLU A 582 8.76 -8.22 -23.26
CA GLU A 582 10.15 -7.77 -23.31
C GLU A 582 10.14 -6.32 -23.79
N GLU A 583 10.46 -5.40 -22.89
CA GLU A 583 10.40 -3.97 -23.18
C GLU A 583 11.70 -3.30 -22.75
N ASN A 584 12.39 -2.69 -23.71
CA ASN A 584 13.59 -1.91 -23.44
C ASN A 584 13.18 -0.57 -22.81
N VAL A 585 13.69 -0.33 -21.60
CA VAL A 585 13.44 0.84 -20.76
C VAL A 585 14.71 1.67 -20.55
N ASN A 586 15.66 1.71 -21.51
CA ASN A 586 16.97 2.40 -21.40
C ASN A 586 16.89 3.94 -21.23
N HIS A 587 16.67 4.44 -20.02
CA HIS A 587 16.85 5.85 -19.64
C HIS A 587 17.31 5.96 -18.17
N ARG A 588 18.08 7.00 -17.82
CA ARG A 588 18.66 7.20 -16.46
C ARG A 588 17.66 7.21 -15.30
N GLU A 589 16.37 7.40 -15.55
CA GLU A 589 15.30 7.38 -14.53
C GLU A 589 14.61 6.00 -14.39
N SER A 590 14.93 5.05 -15.27
CA SER A 590 14.35 3.71 -15.38
C SER A 590 15.35 2.58 -15.10
N ASP A 591 16.56 2.91 -14.65
CA ASP A 591 17.56 1.93 -14.18
C ASP A 591 17.03 1.07 -13.01
N ASN A 592 16.06 1.58 -12.24
CA ASN A 592 15.39 0.83 -11.16
C ASN A 592 14.30 -0.13 -11.68
N LEU A 593 13.76 0.07 -12.89
CA LEU A 593 12.71 -0.80 -13.43
C LEU A 593 13.20 -2.22 -13.72
N THR A 594 14.51 -2.42 -13.76
CA THR A 594 15.12 -3.74 -14.00
C THR A 594 15.04 -4.66 -12.78
N TRP A 595 14.72 -4.13 -11.59
CA TRP A 595 14.49 -4.92 -10.38
C TRP A 595 13.00 -4.93 -10.00
N GLY A 596 12.13 -5.09 -10.99
CA GLY A 596 10.68 -5.08 -10.78
C GLY A 596 10.15 -6.35 -10.13
N TYR A 597 9.31 -6.21 -9.09
CA TYR A 597 8.61 -7.33 -8.43
C TYR A 597 7.10 -7.20 -8.60
N LEU A 598 6.44 -8.24 -9.10
CA LEU A 598 4.97 -8.26 -9.19
C LEU A 598 4.35 -8.31 -7.79
N LEU A 599 3.30 -7.52 -7.58
CA LEU A 599 2.62 -7.38 -6.30
C LEU A 599 1.27 -8.11 -6.32
N PRO A 600 1.14 -9.29 -5.70
CA PRO A 600 -0.11 -10.08 -5.76
C PRO A 600 -1.33 -9.32 -5.23
N LYS A 601 -1.15 -8.48 -4.19
CA LYS A 601 -2.21 -7.62 -3.62
C LYS A 601 -2.85 -6.71 -4.66
N PHE A 602 -2.04 -6.16 -5.55
CA PHE A 602 -2.50 -5.25 -6.59
C PHE A 602 -2.62 -6.05 -7.87
N THR A 603 -3.68 -6.85 -7.91
CA THR A 603 -4.14 -7.57 -9.10
C THR A 603 -5.60 -7.20 -9.30
N SER A 604 -6.01 -6.87 -10.53
CA SER A 604 -7.42 -6.61 -10.81
C SER A 604 -8.26 -7.86 -10.55
N GLU A 605 -9.56 -7.66 -10.34
CA GLU A 605 -10.51 -8.75 -10.06
C GLU A 605 -10.49 -9.84 -11.15
N GLU A 606 -10.21 -9.47 -12.39
CA GLU A 606 -10.10 -10.36 -13.55
C GLU A 606 -8.69 -10.98 -13.73
N GLY A 607 -7.69 -10.58 -12.94
CA GLY A 607 -6.31 -11.02 -13.07
C GLY A 607 -5.50 -10.37 -14.19
N LYS A 608 -6.15 -9.67 -15.12
CA LYS A 608 -5.53 -9.16 -16.36
C LYS A 608 -4.66 -7.91 -16.16
N LYS A 609 -4.73 -7.27 -14.99
CA LYS A 609 -3.91 -6.12 -14.65
C LYS A 609 -3.22 -6.35 -13.31
N MET A 610 -1.90 -6.26 -13.31
CA MET A 610 -1.06 -6.39 -12.12
C MET A 610 -0.12 -5.20 -12.03
N TRP A 611 0.29 -4.87 -10.81
CA TRP A 611 1.25 -3.83 -10.54
C TRP A 611 2.57 -4.44 -10.09
N LEU A 612 3.65 -3.70 -10.34
CA LEU A 612 4.99 -4.04 -9.89
C LEU A 612 5.58 -2.90 -9.06
N SER A 613 6.50 -3.24 -8.18
CA SER A 613 7.35 -2.32 -7.41
C SER A 613 8.79 -2.36 -7.91
N THR A 614 9.47 -1.21 -7.87
CA THR A 614 10.82 -0.96 -8.41
C THR A 614 11.50 0.18 -7.65
#